data_AF-A0AAX1ZZR3-F1
#
_entry.id   AF-A0AAX1ZZR3-F1
#
_cell.length_a   1.000
_cell.length_b   1.000
_cell.length_c   1.000
_cell.angle_alpha   90.00
_cell.angle_beta   90.00
_cell.angle_gamma   90.00
#
_symmetry.space_group_name_H-M   'P 1'
#
loop_
_entity.id
_entity.type
_entity.pdbx_description
1 polymer ?
#
loop_
_entity_poly.entity_id
_entity_poly.type
_entity_poly.pdbx_seq_one_letter_code
_entity_poly.pdbx_strand_id
1 'polypeptide(L)'
;MLKRSIKFPLIMKSGAKVRTIEELRANFDLESVMELFFDGRLKVWLEQRFYKNELEQLERIKDIPIEEAETIAKRLFEIFNIPFSEDHLDVNHIIKRRQKIEMLKQFTNEQIENVDQVATSQEELCKILENSVLNNETTVYLLGDIFEVSDKYSHVQYVGLNNPKVKLLCEGTFNAKQKGISFANLVLTSDTDIRFKPGANFNVTFEGKNISLQKGDFNNLIGSIKIDYSQFGDSGISKGHRNIFVYENTIVVRKGKCFVFYDLSSGEKLKQFKLLSSHVKLCRENNMFYILDYEEVKGSRKYKSVLYSLDLINPYEMKKQELDLIWNVEDISDFGSITVENNQLFINEFSRGNRRQKEEASYYSYSINLNDFRVATNHVLRKIDKSPFERVATLYDLKNSHCFSFFKGKLYYIPVIPHRFFHSEGAGKVFSVTSDYPMFDIGMNSFKIASDKIFAVRGEGSQYSIDAGLYFSSSPFADSFELGGFLKFKGEITVYDLKTGTKIAELQSYQFDFMNVIDTYLVTAEVGRKKEDGTEIPGEISIWDTDTLEKLSTINVPGLFDKDIDIDISGDRMAILCDDQVFVYGS
;
A
#
# COMPACT_ATOMS: atom_id res chain seq x y z
N MET A 1 57.54 -46.45 13.06
CA MET A 1 57.37 -45.34 12.11
C MET A 1 56.82 -44.13 12.87
N LEU A 2 57.60 -43.05 13.01
CA LEU A 2 57.09 -41.77 13.52
C LEU A 2 56.15 -41.18 12.47
N LYS A 3 54.84 -41.21 12.75
CA LYS A 3 53.82 -40.55 11.94
C LYS A 3 54.12 -39.05 12.01
N ARG A 4 54.66 -38.45 10.93
CA ARG A 4 54.88 -37.00 10.85
C ARG A 4 53.51 -36.31 10.95
N SER A 5 53.17 -35.79 12.13
CA SER A 5 52.00 -34.94 12.32
C SER A 5 52.37 -33.50 11.94
N ILE A 6 51.54 -32.89 11.10
CA ILE A 6 51.70 -31.48 10.71
C ILE A 6 51.26 -30.65 11.93
N LYS A 7 52.18 -29.87 12.50
CA LYS A 7 51.86 -28.98 13.64
C LYS A 7 51.08 -27.76 13.12
N PHE A 8 49.80 -27.67 13.46
CA PHE A 8 48.96 -26.53 13.06
C PHE A 8 49.19 -25.33 14.00
N PRO A 9 49.11 -24.07 13.51
CA PRO A 9 49.06 -22.89 14.36
C PRO A 9 47.65 -22.70 14.96
N LEU A 10 47.55 -22.08 16.14
CA LEU A 10 46.27 -21.52 16.62
C LEU A 10 46.00 -20.20 15.90
N ILE A 11 44.74 -19.92 15.60
CA ILE A 11 44.32 -18.64 15.03
C ILE A 11 43.57 -17.90 16.12
N MET A 12 44.06 -16.73 16.51
CA MET A 12 43.43 -15.86 17.51
C MET A 12 42.44 -14.89 16.85
N LYS A 13 41.56 -14.26 17.62
CA LYS A 13 40.60 -13.22 17.15
C LYS A 13 41.27 -12.07 16.38
N SER A 14 42.52 -11.74 16.70
CA SER A 14 43.32 -10.74 15.95
C SER A 14 43.78 -11.22 14.56
N GLY A 15 43.53 -12.46 14.18
CA GLY A 15 44.05 -13.11 12.98
C GLY A 15 45.47 -13.67 13.13
N ALA A 16 46.11 -13.51 14.29
CA ALA A 16 47.47 -13.97 14.55
C ALA A 16 47.57 -15.51 14.51
N LYS A 17 48.55 -16.03 13.76
CA LYS A 17 48.87 -17.46 13.67
C LYS A 17 49.92 -17.85 14.71
N VAL A 18 49.45 -18.27 15.87
CA VAL A 18 50.24 -18.61 17.05
C VAL A 18 50.83 -20.01 16.96
N ARG A 19 52.16 -20.11 17.07
CA ARG A 19 52.93 -21.34 17.00
C ARG A 19 53.68 -21.68 18.28
N THR A 20 53.90 -20.73 19.17
CA THR A 20 54.53 -20.96 20.49
C THR A 20 53.66 -20.44 21.64
N ILE A 21 53.97 -20.85 22.87
CA ILE A 21 53.23 -20.39 24.05
C ILE A 21 53.48 -18.90 24.34
N GLU A 22 54.65 -18.37 23.98
CA GLU A 22 54.97 -16.95 24.09
C GLU A 22 54.11 -16.13 23.12
N GLU A 23 53.93 -16.60 21.88
CA GLU A 23 53.05 -15.99 20.91
C GLU A 23 51.58 -16.05 21.36
N LEU A 24 51.16 -17.14 22.03
CA LEU A 24 49.82 -17.26 22.61
C LEU A 24 49.59 -16.22 23.69
N ARG A 25 50.56 -16.06 24.61
CA ARG A 25 50.51 -15.05 25.67
C ARG A 25 50.43 -13.64 25.10
N ALA A 26 51.22 -13.34 24.07
CA ALA A 26 51.25 -12.03 23.44
C ALA A 26 49.97 -11.69 22.67
N ASN A 27 49.22 -12.69 22.20
CA ASN A 27 47.98 -12.52 21.44
C ASN A 27 46.76 -13.08 22.19
N PHE A 28 46.84 -13.19 23.51
CA PHE A 28 45.81 -13.85 24.30
C PHE A 28 44.50 -13.07 24.27
N ASP A 29 43.43 -13.81 24.00
CA ASP A 29 42.05 -13.35 24.01
C ASP A 29 41.24 -14.47 24.66
N LEU A 30 40.52 -14.14 25.73
CA LEU A 30 39.77 -15.12 26.52
C LEU A 30 38.75 -15.87 25.64
N GLU A 31 38.11 -15.18 24.70
CA GLU A 31 37.08 -15.77 23.85
C GLU A 31 37.66 -16.87 22.94
N SER A 32 38.72 -16.58 22.18
CA SER A 32 39.39 -17.59 21.33
C SER A 32 39.94 -18.74 22.15
N VAL A 33 40.55 -18.46 23.32
CA VAL A 33 41.16 -19.52 24.13
C VAL A 33 40.10 -20.43 24.73
N MET A 34 38.98 -19.89 25.20
CA MET A 34 37.86 -20.71 25.67
C MET A 34 37.25 -21.54 24.53
N GLU A 35 37.09 -20.97 23.33
CA GLU A 35 36.61 -21.73 22.17
C GLU A 35 37.54 -22.91 21.84
N LEU A 36 38.84 -22.65 21.72
CA LEU A 36 39.87 -23.66 21.46
C LEU A 36 39.99 -24.71 22.57
N PHE A 37 39.74 -24.32 23.81
CA PHE A 37 39.70 -25.24 24.95
C PHE A 37 38.53 -26.21 24.79
N PHE A 38 37.36 -25.67 24.49
CA PHE A 38 36.11 -26.39 24.44
C PHE A 38 35.93 -27.29 23.20
N ASP A 39 36.54 -26.95 22.08
CA ASP A 39 36.60 -27.80 20.89
C ASP A 39 37.75 -28.83 20.91
N GLY A 40 38.63 -28.76 21.92
CA GLY A 40 39.76 -29.66 22.12
C GLY A 40 41.00 -29.34 21.27
N ARG A 41 40.97 -28.35 20.38
CA ARG A 41 42.13 -27.94 19.57
C ARG A 41 43.28 -27.44 20.44
N LEU A 42 42.99 -26.76 21.55
CA LEU A 42 44.02 -26.29 22.49
C LEU A 42 44.80 -27.46 23.09
N LYS A 43 44.11 -28.53 23.49
CA LYS A 43 44.72 -29.76 24.01
C LYS A 43 45.67 -30.38 22.97
N VAL A 44 45.17 -30.62 21.75
CA VAL A 44 45.97 -31.21 20.67
C VAL A 44 47.18 -30.34 20.33
N TRP A 45 47.01 -29.01 20.35
CA TRP A 45 48.09 -28.07 20.09
C TRP A 45 49.21 -28.13 21.14
N LEU A 46 48.86 -28.27 22.42
CA LEU A 46 49.80 -28.45 23.53
C LEU A 46 50.52 -29.81 23.43
N GLU A 47 49.79 -30.89 23.14
CA GLU A 47 50.33 -32.25 22.98
C GLU A 47 51.40 -32.32 21.88
N GLN A 48 51.11 -31.75 20.69
CA GLN A 48 52.04 -31.73 19.55
C GLN A 48 53.34 -30.96 19.81
N ARG A 49 53.38 -30.12 20.84
CA ARG A 49 54.51 -29.27 21.21
C ARG A 49 55.19 -29.68 22.52
N PHE A 50 54.70 -30.73 23.16
CA PHE A 50 55.25 -31.27 24.41
C PHE A 50 55.19 -30.28 25.59
N TYR A 51 54.19 -29.39 25.62
CA TYR A 51 53.90 -28.50 26.75
C TYR A 51 53.20 -29.30 27.86
N LYS A 52 53.97 -30.17 28.54
CA LYS A 52 53.45 -31.16 29.49
C LYS A 52 52.78 -30.54 30.71
N ASN A 53 53.35 -29.45 31.23
CA ASN A 53 52.84 -28.80 32.44
C ASN A 53 51.47 -28.16 32.19
N GLU A 54 51.36 -27.41 31.11
CA GLU A 54 50.12 -26.75 30.68
C GLU A 54 49.05 -27.78 30.31
N LEU A 55 49.44 -28.86 29.62
CA LEU A 55 48.52 -29.95 29.28
C LEU A 55 47.96 -30.63 30.53
N GLU A 56 48.79 -30.91 31.54
CA GLU A 56 48.33 -31.51 32.80
C GLU A 56 47.34 -30.61 33.53
N GLN A 57 47.58 -29.31 33.55
CA GLN A 57 46.66 -28.35 34.16
C GLN A 57 45.37 -28.19 33.35
N LEU A 58 45.45 -28.21 32.02
CA LEU A 58 44.29 -28.17 31.12
C LEU A 58 43.37 -29.40 31.32
N GLU A 59 43.96 -30.59 31.49
CA GLU A 59 43.20 -31.83 31.75
C GLU A 59 42.44 -31.81 33.07
N ARG A 60 42.88 -31.04 34.07
CA ARG A 60 42.19 -30.91 35.37
C ARG A 60 40.91 -30.07 35.29
N ILE A 61 40.75 -29.27 34.24
CA ILE A 61 39.60 -28.36 34.08
C ILE A 61 38.65 -28.77 32.95
N LYS A 62 39.00 -29.80 32.16
CA LYS A 62 38.24 -30.22 30.97
C LYS A 62 36.80 -30.67 31.25
N ASP A 63 36.56 -31.21 32.45
CA ASP A 63 35.28 -31.79 32.85
C ASP A 63 34.40 -30.78 33.62
N ILE A 64 34.87 -29.53 33.77
CA ILE A 64 34.09 -28.45 34.39
C ILE A 64 32.96 -28.05 33.42
N PRO A 65 31.70 -27.99 33.89
CA PRO A 65 30.56 -27.60 33.04
C PRO A 65 30.67 -26.15 32.57
N ILE A 66 30.08 -25.84 31.40
CA ILE A 66 30.15 -24.50 30.81
C ILE A 66 29.43 -23.45 31.66
N GLU A 67 28.46 -23.87 32.47
CA GLU A 67 27.78 -23.02 33.46
C GLU A 67 28.75 -22.46 34.52
N GLU A 68 29.91 -23.10 34.71
CA GLU A 68 31.02 -22.64 35.57
C GLU A 68 32.15 -21.96 34.75
N ALA A 69 31.82 -21.33 33.62
CA ALA A 69 32.80 -20.76 32.72
C ALA A 69 33.70 -19.67 33.34
N GLU A 70 33.28 -18.99 34.42
CA GLU A 70 34.16 -18.07 35.17
C GLU A 70 35.33 -18.80 35.83
N THR A 71 35.07 -19.99 36.39
CA THR A 71 36.09 -20.87 36.95
C THR A 71 37.05 -21.32 35.86
N ILE A 72 36.53 -21.72 34.71
CA ILE A 72 37.33 -22.12 33.53
C ILE A 72 38.21 -20.96 33.07
N ALA A 73 37.64 -19.76 32.92
CA ALA A 73 38.37 -18.55 32.51
C ALA A 73 39.54 -18.26 33.45
N LYS A 74 39.29 -18.19 34.77
CA LYS A 74 40.32 -17.97 35.80
C LYS A 74 41.46 -18.99 35.69
N ARG A 75 41.13 -20.27 35.52
CA ARG A 75 42.12 -21.34 35.34
C ARG A 75 42.92 -21.19 34.05
N LEU A 76 42.32 -20.77 32.94
CA LEU A 76 43.04 -20.55 31.69
C LEU A 76 44.06 -19.41 31.80
N PHE A 77 43.73 -18.32 32.51
CA PHE A 77 44.70 -17.26 32.82
C PHE A 77 45.90 -17.80 33.63
N GLU A 78 45.63 -18.62 34.65
CA GLU A 78 46.68 -19.27 35.45
C GLU A 78 47.57 -20.19 34.59
N ILE A 79 46.97 -21.06 33.79
CA ILE A 79 47.67 -22.05 32.95
C ILE A 79 48.66 -21.35 32.01
N PHE A 80 48.25 -20.24 31.40
CA PHE A 80 49.09 -19.50 30.47
C PHE A 80 49.96 -18.42 31.13
N ASN A 81 49.94 -18.30 32.45
CA ASN A 81 50.69 -17.32 33.24
C ASN A 81 50.42 -15.87 32.77
N ILE A 82 49.15 -15.55 32.58
CA ILE A 82 48.68 -14.22 32.17
C ILE A 82 48.02 -13.56 33.39
N PRO A 83 48.37 -12.29 33.71
CA PRO A 83 47.74 -11.59 34.81
C PRO A 83 46.22 -11.55 34.63
N PHE A 84 45.49 -12.07 35.62
CA PHE A 84 44.04 -12.01 35.64
C PHE A 84 43.58 -10.58 35.91
N SER A 85 42.62 -10.10 35.13
CA SER A 85 41.94 -8.82 35.34
C SER A 85 40.43 -9.04 35.31
N GLU A 86 39.72 -8.59 36.34
CA GLU A 86 38.25 -8.71 36.42
C GLU A 86 37.55 -7.91 35.32
N ASP A 87 38.17 -6.83 34.82
CA ASP A 87 37.63 -5.94 33.79
C ASP A 87 37.49 -6.59 32.39
N HIS A 88 37.93 -7.85 32.22
CA HIS A 88 37.95 -8.56 30.93
C HIS A 88 37.06 -9.82 30.87
N LEU A 89 36.23 -10.11 31.88
CA LEU A 89 35.34 -11.27 31.87
C LEU A 89 33.94 -10.91 31.38
N ASP A 90 33.71 -11.03 30.07
CA ASP A 90 32.35 -11.24 29.54
C ASP A 90 32.07 -12.73 29.31
N VAL A 91 32.08 -13.49 30.40
CA VAL A 91 31.84 -14.94 30.36
C VAL A 91 30.41 -15.26 29.92
N ASN A 92 29.46 -14.39 30.26
CA ASN A 92 28.07 -14.54 29.84
C ASN A 92 27.94 -14.50 28.31
N HIS A 93 28.67 -13.62 27.63
CA HIS A 93 28.75 -13.63 26.17
C HIS A 93 29.30 -14.95 25.64
N ILE A 94 30.37 -15.49 26.23
CA ILE A 94 30.98 -16.76 25.81
C ILE A 94 30.01 -17.94 25.98
N ILE A 95 29.31 -18.01 27.13
CA ILE A 95 28.30 -19.06 27.38
C ILE A 95 27.18 -18.97 26.34
N LYS A 96 26.60 -17.78 26.14
CA LYS A 96 25.51 -17.57 25.18
C LYS A 96 25.93 -17.88 23.75
N ARG A 97 27.10 -17.40 23.32
CA ARG A 97 27.66 -17.67 22.00
C ARG A 97 27.81 -19.18 21.79
N ARG A 98 28.33 -19.91 22.78
CA ARG A 98 28.51 -21.35 22.66
C ARG A 98 27.20 -22.14 22.68
N GLN A 99 26.24 -21.77 23.53
CA GLN A 99 24.90 -22.36 23.49
C GLN A 99 24.26 -22.19 22.11
N LYS A 100 24.46 -21.03 21.48
CA LYS A 100 24.00 -20.74 20.13
C LYS A 100 24.71 -21.57 19.07
N ILE A 101 26.03 -21.74 19.15
CA ILE A 101 26.78 -22.65 18.27
C ILE A 101 26.23 -24.08 18.40
N GLU A 102 25.95 -24.53 19.62
CA GLU A 102 25.43 -25.87 19.89
C GLU A 102 24.01 -26.05 19.31
N MET A 103 23.17 -25.02 19.40
CA MET A 103 21.87 -24.98 18.71
C MET A 103 22.04 -25.01 17.19
N LEU A 104 22.92 -24.15 16.63
CA LEU A 104 23.16 -24.05 15.19
C LEU A 104 23.60 -25.38 14.59
N LYS A 105 24.49 -26.13 15.26
CA LYS A 105 24.94 -27.46 14.81
C LYS A 105 23.80 -28.46 14.57
N GLN A 106 22.62 -28.25 15.16
CA GLN A 106 21.44 -29.09 14.93
C GLN A 106 20.74 -28.78 13.59
N PHE A 107 20.96 -27.59 13.03
CA PHE A 107 20.30 -27.10 11.82
C PHE A 107 21.28 -26.88 10.65
N THR A 108 22.47 -26.31 10.91
CA THR A 108 23.48 -25.98 9.89
C THR A 108 24.88 -25.82 10.48
N ASN A 109 25.91 -26.20 9.72
CA ASN A 109 27.31 -25.92 10.06
C ASN A 109 27.87 -24.67 9.37
N GLU A 110 27.21 -24.18 8.32
CA GLU A 110 27.72 -23.07 7.50
C GLU A 110 27.71 -21.74 8.25
N GLN A 111 26.71 -21.51 9.10
CA GLN A 111 26.51 -20.22 9.77
C GLN A 111 27.13 -20.13 11.16
N ILE A 112 27.97 -21.10 11.54
CA ILE A 112 28.72 -21.07 12.80
C ILE A 112 29.69 -19.87 12.82
N GLU A 113 30.30 -19.54 11.68
CA GLU A 113 31.20 -18.38 11.56
C GLU A 113 30.46 -17.04 11.75
N ASN A 114 29.15 -17.00 11.47
CA ASN A 114 28.29 -15.82 11.57
C ASN A 114 27.37 -15.87 12.80
N VAL A 115 27.74 -16.59 13.86
CA VAL A 115 26.88 -16.81 15.03
C VAL A 115 26.39 -15.51 15.72
N ASP A 116 27.17 -14.43 15.65
CA ASP A 116 26.77 -13.11 16.20
C ASP A 116 25.63 -12.46 15.40
N GLN A 117 25.44 -12.87 14.15
CA GLN A 117 24.36 -12.40 13.27
C GLN A 117 23.13 -13.31 13.31
N VAL A 118 23.17 -14.39 14.10
CA VAL A 118 22.00 -15.24 14.33
C VAL A 118 21.14 -14.59 15.40
N ALA A 119 19.82 -14.52 15.24
CA ALA A 119 18.90 -14.13 16.28
C ALA A 119 18.10 -15.36 16.73
N THR A 120 18.18 -15.71 18.01
CA THR A 120 17.36 -16.79 18.60
C THR A 120 16.11 -16.28 19.32
N SER A 121 15.97 -14.96 19.45
CA SER A 121 14.83 -14.29 20.08
C SER A 121 14.61 -12.90 19.51
N GLN A 122 13.43 -12.31 19.74
CA GLN A 122 13.14 -10.94 19.31
C GLN A 122 14.08 -9.90 19.93
N GLU A 123 14.50 -10.09 21.19
CA GLU A 123 15.45 -9.19 21.85
C GLU A 123 16.81 -9.19 21.16
N GLU A 124 17.31 -10.38 20.77
CA GLU A 124 18.55 -10.48 20.00
C GLU A 124 18.42 -9.88 18.61
N LEU A 125 17.30 -10.11 17.93
CA LEU A 125 17.02 -9.50 16.63
C LEU A 125 17.11 -7.97 16.72
N CYS A 126 16.45 -7.37 17.72
CA CYS A 126 16.53 -5.92 17.94
C CYS A 126 17.96 -5.44 18.16
N LYS A 127 18.76 -6.15 18.98
CA LYS A 127 20.18 -5.78 19.22
C LYS A 127 21.03 -5.84 17.96
N ILE A 128 20.87 -6.90 17.14
CA ILE A 128 21.58 -7.04 15.87
C ILE A 128 21.19 -5.90 14.93
N LEU A 129 19.89 -5.59 14.84
CA LEU A 129 19.38 -4.52 13.99
C LEU A 129 19.83 -3.13 14.46
N GLU A 130 19.84 -2.85 15.75
CA GLU A 130 20.34 -1.58 16.30
C GLU A 130 21.83 -1.37 16.02
N ASN A 131 22.64 -2.43 16.16
CA ASN A 131 24.06 -2.39 15.82
C ASN A 131 24.29 -2.27 14.30
N SER A 132 23.36 -2.78 13.49
CA SER A 132 23.42 -2.76 12.02
C SER A 132 23.21 -1.39 11.39
N VAL A 133 22.57 -0.45 12.10
CA VAL A 133 22.30 0.92 11.61
C VAL A 133 23.60 1.67 11.21
N LEU A 134 24.77 1.18 11.63
CA LEU A 134 26.09 1.74 11.33
C LEU A 134 26.76 1.19 10.06
N ASN A 135 26.33 0.02 9.54
CA ASN A 135 27.00 -0.69 8.45
C ASN A 135 25.99 -0.96 7.33
N ASN A 136 26.14 -0.25 6.21
CA ASN A 136 25.17 -0.13 5.11
C ASN A 136 24.52 -1.41 4.53
N GLU A 137 24.98 -2.62 4.87
CA GLU A 137 24.34 -3.89 4.53
C GLU A 137 24.53 -4.89 5.68
N THR A 138 23.46 -5.54 6.14
CA THR A 138 23.53 -6.55 7.21
C THR A 138 22.70 -7.79 6.89
N THR A 139 23.31 -8.97 7.01
CA THR A 139 22.59 -10.25 6.93
C THR A 139 22.30 -10.76 8.33
N VAL A 140 21.04 -11.04 8.63
CA VAL A 140 20.58 -11.58 9.91
C VAL A 140 19.96 -12.96 9.70
N TYR A 141 20.45 -13.93 10.46
CA TYR A 141 19.95 -15.30 10.42
C TYR A 141 18.93 -15.51 11.53
N LEU A 142 17.76 -16.06 11.23
CA LEU A 142 16.67 -16.22 12.18
C LEU A 142 16.53 -17.69 12.57
N LEU A 143 16.65 -17.99 13.86
CA LEU A 143 16.47 -19.32 14.44
C LEU A 143 15.44 -19.27 15.57
N GLY A 144 14.20 -19.61 15.27
CA GLY A 144 13.11 -19.55 16.25
C GLY A 144 11.77 -19.78 15.60
N ASP A 145 10.68 -19.57 16.34
CA ASP A 145 9.34 -19.82 15.82
C ASP A 145 8.75 -18.60 15.12
N ILE A 146 8.82 -17.42 15.78
CA ILE A 146 8.18 -16.18 15.32
C ILE A 146 9.09 -14.98 15.60
N PHE A 147 9.21 -14.09 14.63
CA PHE A 147 9.87 -12.80 14.74
C PHE A 147 8.99 -11.68 14.19
N GLU A 148 9.18 -10.45 14.69
CA GLU A 148 8.53 -9.25 14.20
C GLU A 148 9.54 -8.36 13.47
N VAL A 149 9.24 -8.01 12.22
CA VAL A 149 10.10 -7.19 11.34
C VAL A 149 9.34 -5.96 10.88
N SER A 150 9.94 -4.79 11.10
CA SER A 150 9.40 -3.49 10.69
C SER A 150 10.20 -2.91 9.52
N ASP A 151 9.51 -2.17 8.64
CA ASP A 151 10.08 -1.40 7.53
C ASP A 151 10.83 -0.13 7.95
N LYS A 152 10.97 0.11 9.27
CA LYS A 152 11.83 1.17 9.83
C LYS A 152 13.32 0.88 9.60
N TYR A 153 13.70 -0.39 9.47
CA TYR A 153 15.06 -0.79 9.12
C TYR A 153 15.20 -0.84 7.60
N SER A 154 16.42 -0.73 7.09
CA SER A 154 16.71 -0.78 5.64
C SER A 154 18.05 -1.47 5.42
N HIS A 155 18.24 -2.05 4.23
CA HIS A 155 19.42 -2.79 3.81
C HIS A 155 19.70 -4.04 4.66
N VAL A 156 18.65 -4.79 4.99
CA VAL A 156 18.74 -6.00 5.82
C VAL A 156 18.29 -7.23 5.04
N GLN A 157 19.12 -8.27 5.06
CA GLN A 157 18.76 -9.60 4.54
C GLN A 157 18.39 -10.53 5.70
N TYR A 158 17.13 -10.95 5.77
CA TYR A 158 16.65 -11.91 6.75
C TYR A 158 16.65 -13.33 6.17
N VAL A 159 17.38 -14.24 6.80
CA VAL A 159 17.51 -15.63 6.34
C VAL A 159 17.05 -16.58 7.45
N GLY A 160 15.97 -17.31 7.23
CA GLY A 160 15.52 -18.33 8.18
C GLY A 160 16.38 -19.59 8.15
N LEU A 161 16.73 -20.10 9.33
CA LEU A 161 17.50 -21.34 9.49
C LEU A 161 16.62 -22.57 9.74
N ASN A 162 15.44 -22.36 10.35
CA ASN A 162 14.45 -23.40 10.66
C ASN A 162 13.06 -23.08 10.09
N ASN A 163 12.99 -22.26 9.03
CA ASN A 163 11.75 -21.76 8.40
C ASN A 163 10.82 -21.02 9.39
N PRO A 164 11.32 -19.98 10.09
CA PRO A 164 10.54 -19.21 11.07
C PRO A 164 9.39 -18.44 10.41
N LYS A 165 8.39 -18.09 11.21
CA LYS A 165 7.39 -17.10 10.82
C LYS A 165 7.92 -15.69 11.09
N VAL A 166 7.71 -14.79 10.15
CA VAL A 166 8.05 -13.38 10.25
C VAL A 166 6.80 -12.56 10.06
N LYS A 167 6.41 -11.87 11.13
CA LYS A 167 5.29 -10.94 11.15
C LYS A 167 5.76 -9.57 10.73
N LEU A 168 5.20 -9.06 9.64
CA LEU A 168 5.53 -7.75 9.10
C LEU A 168 4.76 -6.66 9.85
N LEU A 169 5.48 -5.62 10.28
CA LEU A 169 4.93 -4.47 10.98
C LEU A 169 5.10 -3.21 10.10
N CYS A 170 4.02 -2.80 9.42
CA CYS A 170 3.95 -1.56 8.65
C CYS A 170 2.51 -1.04 8.60
N GLU A 171 2.34 0.25 8.30
CA GLU A 171 1.04 0.82 7.94
C GLU A 171 0.92 0.86 6.41
N GLY A 172 -0.06 0.13 5.85
CA GLY A 172 -0.31 0.10 4.41
C GLY A 172 0.65 -0.80 3.63
N THR A 173 1.78 -0.26 3.15
CA THR A 173 2.65 -0.93 2.17
C THR A 173 4.05 -1.22 2.72
N PHE A 174 4.41 -2.50 2.82
CA PHE A 174 5.77 -2.97 3.11
C PHE A 174 6.59 -3.04 1.80
N ASN A 175 7.36 -2.00 1.49
CA ASN A 175 8.19 -1.95 0.27
C ASN A 175 9.60 -2.49 0.51
N ALA A 176 9.75 -3.82 0.49
CA ALA A 176 11.02 -4.49 0.72
C ALA A 176 12.08 -4.09 -0.33
N LYS A 177 11.67 -3.93 -1.60
CA LYS A 177 12.58 -3.50 -2.68
C LYS A 177 13.22 -2.15 -2.40
N GLN A 178 12.41 -1.12 -2.12
CA GLN A 178 12.91 0.23 -1.85
C GLN A 178 13.75 0.30 -0.59
N LYS A 179 13.39 -0.49 0.43
CA LYS A 179 14.12 -0.57 1.69
C LYS A 179 15.38 -1.42 1.61
N GLY A 180 15.68 -2.06 0.48
CA GLY A 180 16.79 -3.01 0.37
C GLY A 180 16.64 -4.20 1.32
N ILE A 181 15.40 -4.58 1.66
CA ILE A 181 15.10 -5.72 2.51
C ILE A 181 14.89 -6.96 1.65
N SER A 182 15.46 -8.08 2.05
CA SER A 182 15.21 -9.37 1.42
C SER A 182 14.93 -10.45 2.46
N PHE A 183 14.16 -11.46 2.04
CA PHE A 183 13.74 -12.57 2.89
C PHE A 183 14.05 -13.89 2.17
N ALA A 184 14.61 -14.84 2.90
CA ALA A 184 14.89 -16.18 2.39
C ALA A 184 14.57 -17.25 3.44
N ASN A 185 14.03 -18.38 3.00
CA ASN A 185 13.79 -19.57 3.84
C ASN A 185 12.95 -19.29 5.09
N LEU A 186 11.86 -18.55 4.95
CA LEU A 186 10.95 -18.18 6.03
C LEU A 186 9.52 -18.00 5.52
N VAL A 187 8.57 -17.81 6.45
CA VAL A 187 7.15 -17.61 6.15
C VAL A 187 6.73 -16.20 6.58
N LEU A 188 6.16 -15.41 5.67
CA LEU A 188 5.67 -14.07 5.97
C LEU A 188 4.20 -14.10 6.43
N THR A 189 3.89 -13.31 7.46
CA THR A 189 2.53 -13.13 7.97
C THR A 189 2.28 -11.68 8.46
N SER A 190 1.02 -11.33 8.70
CA SER A 190 0.61 -10.01 9.20
C SER A 190 -0.72 -10.09 9.95
N ASP A 191 -0.86 -9.30 11.02
CA ASP A 191 -2.12 -9.17 11.77
C ASP A 191 -3.12 -8.24 11.05
N THR A 192 -2.62 -7.33 10.21
CA THR A 192 -3.41 -6.35 9.46
C THR A 192 -3.25 -6.58 7.97
N ASP A 193 -4.24 -6.15 7.19
CA ASP A 193 -4.12 -6.14 5.73
C ASP A 193 -2.97 -5.21 5.31
N ILE A 194 -1.92 -5.78 4.74
CA ILE A 194 -0.75 -5.07 4.23
C ILE A 194 -0.50 -5.44 2.77
N ARG A 195 0.03 -4.46 2.03
CA ARG A 195 0.57 -4.67 0.69
C ARG A 195 2.05 -4.99 0.81
N PHE A 196 2.48 -6.13 0.29
CA PHE A 196 3.89 -6.52 0.28
C PHE A 196 4.46 -6.37 -1.12
N LYS A 197 5.48 -5.52 -1.25
CA LYS A 197 6.23 -5.35 -2.50
C LYS A 197 7.59 -6.05 -2.37
N PRO A 198 7.78 -7.21 -3.03
CA PRO A 198 8.98 -8.03 -2.86
C PRO A 198 10.24 -7.34 -3.38
N GLY A 199 11.37 -7.60 -2.72
CA GLY A 199 12.71 -7.28 -3.23
C GLY A 199 13.18 -8.25 -4.32
N ALA A 200 14.43 -8.10 -4.78
CA ALA A 200 15.05 -9.06 -5.69
C ALA A 200 15.24 -10.43 -5.01
N ASN A 201 15.14 -11.53 -5.78
CA ASN A 201 15.28 -12.92 -5.31
C ASN A 201 14.27 -13.34 -4.22
N PHE A 202 12.99 -13.28 -4.56
CA PHE A 202 11.87 -13.60 -3.67
C PHE A 202 11.53 -15.11 -3.71
N ASN A 203 11.96 -15.87 -2.70
CA ASN A 203 11.54 -17.26 -2.44
C ASN A 203 10.97 -17.36 -1.02
N VAL A 204 9.73 -16.90 -0.85
CA VAL A 204 9.09 -16.79 0.47
C VAL A 204 7.67 -17.28 0.40
N THR A 205 7.23 -17.97 1.44
CA THR A 205 5.86 -18.49 1.59
C THR A 205 5.04 -17.50 2.40
N PHE A 206 3.76 -17.33 2.06
CA PHE A 206 2.84 -16.49 2.83
C PHE A 206 1.90 -17.34 3.67
N GLU A 207 1.61 -16.89 4.89
CA GLU A 207 0.59 -17.46 5.76
C GLU A 207 -0.43 -16.41 6.17
N GLY A 208 -1.68 -16.64 5.79
CA GLY A 208 -2.81 -15.73 6.02
C GLY A 208 -3.24 -14.97 4.75
N LYS A 209 -4.45 -14.40 4.78
CA LYS A 209 -5.02 -13.58 3.68
C LYS A 209 -4.66 -12.10 3.78
N ASN A 210 -4.01 -11.70 4.88
CA ASN A 210 -3.74 -10.31 5.22
C ASN A 210 -2.51 -9.73 4.50
N ILE A 211 -1.81 -10.54 3.70
CA ILE A 211 -0.72 -10.04 2.85
C ILE A 211 -1.17 -10.16 1.40
N SER A 212 -1.38 -9.01 0.77
CA SER A 212 -1.58 -8.95 -0.67
C SER A 212 -0.24 -8.65 -1.34
N LEU A 213 0.16 -9.51 -2.26
CA LEU A 213 1.31 -9.26 -3.13
C LEU A 213 0.96 -8.12 -4.06
N GLN A 214 1.73 -7.02 -4.03
CA GLN A 214 1.64 -6.03 -5.08
C GLN A 214 2.33 -6.57 -6.34
N LYS A 215 1.55 -7.27 -7.17
CA LYS A 215 1.94 -7.59 -8.55
C LYS A 215 1.46 -6.46 -9.45
N GLY A 216 2.16 -5.33 -9.42
CA GLY A 216 1.84 -4.15 -10.23
C GLY A 216 2.19 -4.30 -11.72
N ASP A 217 2.16 -5.52 -12.29
CA ASP A 217 2.39 -5.70 -13.72
C ASP A 217 1.05 -5.70 -14.45
N PHE A 218 0.60 -4.52 -14.83
CA PHE A 218 -0.58 -4.34 -15.68
C PHE A 218 -0.22 -4.30 -17.16
N ASN A 219 1.00 -4.71 -17.56
CA ASN A 219 1.43 -4.60 -18.95
C ASN A 219 0.90 -5.73 -19.84
N ASN A 220 0.43 -6.83 -19.25
CA ASN A 220 -0.04 -7.99 -20.02
C ASN A 220 -1.55 -7.92 -20.23
N LEU A 221 -1.98 -7.90 -21.49
CA LEU A 221 -3.39 -8.10 -21.85
C LEU A 221 -3.76 -9.56 -21.63
N ILE A 222 -4.64 -9.84 -20.66
CA ILE A 222 -5.04 -11.20 -20.28
C ILE A 222 -6.39 -11.60 -20.89
N GLY A 223 -7.20 -10.64 -21.31
CA GLY A 223 -8.49 -10.92 -21.93
C GLY A 223 -9.17 -9.69 -22.49
N SER A 224 -10.19 -9.90 -23.31
CA SER A 224 -11.05 -8.84 -23.82
C SER A 224 -12.47 -9.36 -24.02
N ILE A 225 -13.45 -8.51 -23.75
CA ILE A 225 -14.88 -8.84 -23.87
C ILE A 225 -15.57 -7.77 -24.71
N LYS A 226 -16.29 -8.18 -25.74
CA LYS A 226 -17.15 -7.27 -26.51
C LYS A 226 -18.53 -7.20 -25.88
N ILE A 227 -18.99 -6.00 -25.56
CA ILE A 227 -20.24 -5.73 -24.87
C ILE A 227 -21.37 -5.56 -25.86
N ASP A 228 -22.35 -6.45 -25.79
CA ASP A 228 -23.61 -6.31 -26.52
C ASP A 228 -24.57 -5.40 -25.75
N TYR A 229 -24.59 -4.13 -26.13
CA TYR A 229 -25.44 -3.12 -25.49
C TYR A 229 -26.94 -3.35 -25.68
N SER A 230 -27.38 -4.23 -26.60
CA SER A 230 -28.81 -4.54 -26.75
C SER A 230 -29.39 -5.23 -25.51
N GLN A 231 -28.55 -5.91 -24.73
CA GLN A 231 -28.93 -6.66 -23.52
C GLN A 231 -29.29 -5.75 -22.33
N PHE A 232 -28.93 -4.48 -22.41
CA PHE A 232 -29.21 -3.50 -21.35
C PHE A 232 -30.63 -2.90 -21.47
N GLY A 233 -31.36 -3.23 -22.54
CA GLY A 233 -32.73 -2.79 -22.80
C GLY A 233 -32.85 -1.29 -23.09
N ASP A 234 -34.09 -0.78 -23.03
CA ASP A 234 -34.42 0.64 -23.22
C ASP A 234 -34.01 1.43 -21.98
N SER A 235 -32.69 1.57 -21.77
CA SER A 235 -32.10 2.36 -20.71
C SER A 235 -32.29 3.83 -21.07
N GLY A 236 -33.50 4.34 -20.88
CA GLY A 236 -33.84 5.73 -21.09
C GLY A 236 -32.80 6.66 -20.44
N ILE A 237 -32.50 7.73 -21.18
CA ILE A 237 -31.41 8.70 -21.01
C ILE A 237 -30.10 8.23 -21.69
N SER A 238 -29.57 9.14 -22.50
CA SER A 238 -28.55 9.06 -23.54
C SER A 238 -27.24 8.33 -23.18
N LYS A 239 -26.33 8.22 -24.16
CA LYS A 239 -24.98 7.63 -24.16
C LYS A 239 -24.09 7.74 -22.89
N GLY A 240 -24.47 8.46 -21.83
CA GLY A 240 -23.57 8.98 -20.79
C GLY A 240 -23.49 8.24 -19.44
N HIS A 241 -24.02 7.03 -19.27
CA HIS A 241 -23.89 6.32 -17.98
C HIS A 241 -23.28 4.94 -18.16
N ARG A 242 -21.97 4.89 -18.38
CA ARG A 242 -21.19 3.67 -18.33
C ARG A 242 -20.36 3.66 -17.06
N ASN A 243 -20.19 2.47 -16.50
CA ASN A 243 -19.21 2.19 -15.47
C ASN A 243 -18.73 0.76 -15.71
N ILE A 244 -17.45 0.52 -15.45
CA ILE A 244 -16.88 -0.83 -15.42
C ILE A 244 -16.37 -1.14 -14.01
N PHE A 245 -16.48 -2.40 -13.62
CA PHE A 245 -15.82 -2.93 -12.43
C PHE A 245 -15.19 -4.28 -12.77
N VAL A 246 -14.03 -4.55 -12.16
CA VAL A 246 -13.32 -5.82 -12.29
C VAL A 246 -13.05 -6.41 -10.92
N TYR A 247 -13.25 -7.72 -10.79
CA TYR A 247 -12.81 -8.48 -9.63
C TYR A 247 -12.50 -9.92 -10.06
N GLU A 248 -11.25 -10.35 -9.90
CA GLU A 248 -10.76 -11.65 -10.37
C GLU A 248 -11.15 -11.92 -11.84
N ASN A 249 -12.10 -12.85 -12.08
CA ASN A 249 -12.58 -13.22 -13.42
C ASN A 249 -13.97 -12.62 -13.74
N THR A 250 -14.51 -11.77 -12.88
CA THR A 250 -15.83 -11.15 -13.06
C THR A 250 -15.69 -9.71 -13.54
N ILE A 251 -16.34 -9.39 -14.66
CA ILE A 251 -16.48 -8.03 -15.20
C ILE A 251 -17.91 -7.56 -15.05
N VAL A 252 -18.10 -6.39 -14.46
CA VAL A 252 -19.42 -5.77 -14.32
C VAL A 252 -19.46 -4.53 -15.20
N VAL A 253 -20.40 -4.50 -16.13
CA VAL A 253 -20.66 -3.33 -16.95
C VAL A 253 -22.03 -2.77 -16.58
N ARG A 254 -22.08 -1.47 -16.32
CA ARG A 254 -23.31 -0.73 -16.12
C ARG A 254 -23.66 0.06 -17.37
N LYS A 255 -24.95 0.07 -17.71
CA LYS A 255 -25.53 1.07 -18.61
C LYS A 255 -26.87 1.57 -18.04
N GLY A 256 -26.92 2.85 -17.66
CA GLY A 256 -28.10 3.46 -17.06
C GLY A 256 -28.52 2.76 -15.74
N LYS A 257 -29.70 2.11 -15.74
CA LYS A 257 -30.22 1.36 -14.58
C LYS A 257 -29.84 -0.12 -14.60
N CYS A 258 -29.17 -0.59 -15.64
CA CYS A 258 -28.92 -2.01 -15.87
C CYS A 258 -27.45 -2.33 -15.61
N PHE A 259 -27.20 -3.40 -14.87
CA PHE A 259 -25.89 -3.99 -14.63
C PHE A 259 -25.86 -5.36 -15.28
N VAL A 260 -24.82 -5.66 -16.03
CA VAL A 260 -24.60 -6.97 -16.63
C VAL A 260 -23.22 -7.46 -16.20
N PHE A 261 -23.20 -8.70 -15.74
CA PHE A 261 -22.04 -9.39 -15.20
C PHE A 261 -21.56 -10.37 -16.26
N TYR A 262 -20.26 -10.37 -16.52
CA TYR A 262 -19.60 -11.21 -17.50
C TYR A 262 -18.49 -12.00 -16.83
N ASP A 263 -18.30 -13.23 -17.28
CA ASP A 263 -17.12 -14.02 -16.98
C ASP A 263 -16.02 -13.68 -18.00
N LEU A 264 -14.84 -13.31 -17.52
CA LEU A 264 -13.72 -12.88 -18.35
C LEU A 264 -13.15 -14.02 -19.19
N SER A 265 -13.14 -15.25 -18.68
CA SER A 265 -12.55 -16.40 -19.37
C SER A 265 -13.39 -16.84 -20.57
N SER A 266 -14.72 -16.84 -20.44
CA SER A 266 -15.66 -17.25 -21.48
C SER A 266 -16.24 -16.10 -22.28
N GLY A 267 -16.22 -14.87 -21.73
CA GLY A 267 -16.97 -13.72 -22.25
C GLY A 267 -18.48 -13.83 -22.07
N GLU A 268 -18.98 -14.89 -21.42
CA GLU A 268 -20.41 -15.14 -21.29
C GLU A 268 -21.04 -14.25 -20.21
N LYS A 269 -22.30 -13.88 -20.45
CA LYS A 269 -23.11 -13.17 -19.47
C LYS A 269 -23.49 -14.12 -18.34
N LEU A 270 -23.05 -13.78 -17.13
CA LEU A 270 -23.37 -14.48 -15.89
C LEU A 270 -24.74 -14.07 -15.34
N LYS A 271 -24.99 -12.75 -15.25
CA LYS A 271 -26.21 -12.23 -14.62
C LYS A 271 -26.54 -10.81 -15.07
N GLN A 272 -27.77 -10.38 -14.81
CA GLN A 272 -28.22 -9.01 -14.99
C GLN A 272 -29.11 -8.56 -13.84
N PHE A 273 -28.93 -7.31 -13.44
CA PHE A 273 -29.79 -6.63 -12.45
C PHE A 273 -30.27 -5.30 -13.01
N LYS A 274 -31.46 -4.88 -12.58
CA LYS A 274 -32.06 -3.60 -12.95
C LYS A 274 -32.46 -2.84 -11.69
N LEU A 275 -31.99 -1.60 -11.59
CA LEU A 275 -32.22 -0.71 -10.46
C LEU A 275 -33.48 0.13 -10.63
N LEU A 276 -33.88 0.79 -9.54
CA LEU A 276 -35.09 1.61 -9.46
C LEU A 276 -34.86 2.97 -10.14
N SER A 277 -33.76 3.65 -9.79
CA SER A 277 -33.40 4.96 -10.31
C SER A 277 -32.14 4.91 -11.19
N SER A 278 -31.91 6.00 -11.94
CA SER A 278 -30.65 6.22 -12.67
C SER A 278 -29.59 6.92 -11.80
N HIS A 279 -30.02 7.56 -10.69
CA HIS A 279 -29.20 8.40 -9.81
C HIS A 279 -28.56 7.60 -8.67
N VAL A 280 -27.99 6.44 -8.98
CA VAL A 280 -27.45 5.53 -7.95
C VAL A 280 -26.03 5.88 -7.57
N LYS A 281 -25.64 5.58 -6.33
CA LYS A 281 -24.28 5.66 -5.83
C LYS A 281 -23.61 4.30 -5.71
N LEU A 282 -22.30 4.20 -5.96
CA LEU A 282 -21.57 2.94 -6.12
C LEU A 282 -20.24 3.00 -5.37
N CYS A 283 -19.91 1.95 -4.63
CA CYS A 283 -18.63 1.76 -3.97
C CYS A 283 -18.28 0.28 -3.90
N ARG A 284 -16.99 -0.03 -4.04
CA ARG A 284 -16.42 -1.36 -3.84
C ARG A 284 -15.58 -1.33 -2.56
N GLU A 285 -15.72 -2.35 -1.73
CA GLU A 285 -14.85 -2.62 -0.59
C GLU A 285 -14.44 -4.10 -0.66
N ASN A 286 -13.18 -4.39 -0.97
CA ASN A 286 -12.69 -5.74 -1.24
C ASN A 286 -13.51 -6.44 -2.36
N ASN A 287 -14.12 -7.58 -2.04
CA ASN A 287 -15.02 -8.34 -2.91
C ASN A 287 -16.48 -7.88 -2.84
N MET A 288 -16.82 -6.99 -1.91
CA MET A 288 -18.19 -6.51 -1.72
C MET A 288 -18.45 -5.28 -2.58
N PHE A 289 -19.59 -5.30 -3.26
CA PHE A 289 -20.06 -4.21 -4.08
C PHE A 289 -21.34 -3.63 -3.48
N TYR A 290 -21.35 -2.32 -3.24
CA TYR A 290 -22.45 -1.58 -2.63
C TYR A 290 -23.04 -0.58 -3.61
N ILE A 291 -24.37 -0.56 -3.68
CA ILE A 291 -25.13 0.33 -4.55
C ILE A 291 -26.20 1.04 -3.72
N LEU A 292 -26.10 2.34 -3.57
CA LEU A 292 -27.16 3.16 -2.98
C LEU A 292 -28.10 3.63 -4.09
N ASP A 293 -29.35 3.23 -4.02
CA ASP A 293 -30.42 3.61 -4.93
C ASP A 293 -31.50 4.37 -4.16
N TYR A 294 -32.43 4.95 -4.89
CA TYR A 294 -33.47 5.82 -4.38
C TYR A 294 -34.84 5.37 -4.86
N GLU A 295 -35.69 4.97 -3.91
CA GLU A 295 -37.06 4.55 -4.17
C GLU A 295 -38.02 5.71 -3.93
N GLU A 296 -38.81 6.09 -4.94
CA GLU A 296 -39.77 7.19 -4.82
C GLU A 296 -40.87 6.83 -3.82
N VAL A 297 -41.09 7.71 -2.85
CA VAL A 297 -42.20 7.55 -1.90
C VAL A 297 -43.48 8.03 -2.59
N LYS A 298 -44.32 7.06 -2.99
CA LYS A 298 -45.56 7.30 -3.75
C LYS A 298 -46.39 8.46 -3.19
N GLY A 299 -46.76 9.39 -4.07
CA GLY A 299 -47.60 10.54 -3.73
C GLY A 299 -46.87 11.66 -2.97
N SER A 300 -45.53 11.63 -2.92
CA SER A 300 -44.72 12.67 -2.28
C SER A 300 -43.54 13.08 -3.16
N ARG A 301 -42.91 14.22 -2.86
CA ARG A 301 -41.65 14.67 -3.50
C ARG A 301 -40.43 14.22 -2.69
N LYS A 302 -40.44 12.95 -2.26
CA LYS A 302 -39.41 12.37 -1.39
C LYS A 302 -38.96 10.99 -1.89
N TYR A 303 -37.76 10.63 -1.52
CA TYR A 303 -37.15 9.34 -1.84
C TYR A 303 -36.64 8.65 -0.58
N LYS A 304 -36.78 7.33 -0.54
CA LYS A 304 -36.19 6.48 0.47
C LYS A 304 -34.90 5.86 -0.06
N SER A 305 -33.89 5.79 0.80
CA SER A 305 -32.62 5.14 0.47
C SER A 305 -32.75 3.62 0.48
N VAL A 306 -32.22 2.98 -0.55
CA VAL A 306 -32.14 1.53 -0.68
C VAL A 306 -30.69 1.15 -0.94
N LEU A 307 -30.10 0.35 -0.07
CA LEU A 307 -28.78 -0.21 -0.27
C LEU A 307 -28.90 -1.60 -0.88
N TYR A 308 -28.27 -1.81 -2.02
CA TYR A 308 -27.98 -3.14 -2.53
C TYR A 308 -26.54 -3.52 -2.18
N SER A 309 -26.34 -4.77 -1.75
CA SER A 309 -25.02 -5.35 -1.55
C SER A 309 -24.89 -6.67 -2.29
N LEU A 310 -23.72 -6.90 -2.88
CA LEU A 310 -23.41 -8.07 -3.68
C LEU A 310 -21.97 -8.50 -3.39
N ASP A 311 -21.75 -9.82 -3.31
CA ASP A 311 -20.41 -10.39 -3.27
C ASP A 311 -19.96 -10.75 -4.70
N LEU A 312 -18.85 -10.17 -5.17
CA LEU A 312 -18.32 -10.42 -6.50
C LEU A 312 -17.66 -11.81 -6.66
N ILE A 313 -17.35 -12.50 -5.56
CA ILE A 313 -16.94 -13.92 -5.58
C ILE A 313 -18.15 -14.78 -5.97
N ASN A 314 -19.35 -14.38 -5.55
CA ASN A 314 -20.58 -15.10 -5.79
C ASN A 314 -21.70 -14.14 -6.27
N PRO A 315 -21.61 -13.62 -7.51
CA PRO A 315 -22.47 -12.54 -7.98
C PRO A 315 -23.91 -12.99 -8.33
N TYR A 316 -24.35 -14.13 -7.81
CA TYR A 316 -25.69 -14.66 -8.06
C TYR A 316 -26.78 -14.06 -7.16
N GLU A 317 -26.47 -13.32 -6.09
CA GLU A 317 -27.52 -12.77 -5.24
C GLU A 317 -27.20 -11.34 -4.79
N MET A 318 -28.09 -10.41 -5.15
CA MET A 318 -28.03 -9.03 -4.70
C MET A 318 -28.99 -8.85 -3.52
N LYS A 319 -28.45 -8.55 -2.35
CA LYS A 319 -29.24 -8.30 -1.14
C LYS A 319 -29.75 -6.86 -1.17
N LYS A 320 -31.05 -6.66 -1.01
CA LYS A 320 -31.70 -5.35 -0.87
C LYS A 320 -31.94 -5.06 0.61
N GLN A 321 -31.49 -3.90 1.08
CA GLN A 321 -31.74 -3.39 2.41
C GLN A 321 -32.31 -1.97 2.31
N GLU A 322 -33.47 -1.75 2.92
CA GLU A 322 -33.99 -0.39 3.06
C GLU A 322 -33.29 0.31 4.22
N LEU A 323 -32.86 1.55 3.99
CA LEU A 323 -32.24 2.38 5.01
C LEU A 323 -33.27 3.39 5.54
N ASP A 324 -33.16 3.73 6.82
CA ASP A 324 -34.02 4.74 7.45
C ASP A 324 -33.53 6.17 7.15
N LEU A 325 -33.43 6.48 5.85
CA LEU A 325 -33.02 7.79 5.32
C LEU A 325 -33.98 8.23 4.22
N ILE A 326 -34.59 9.40 4.44
CA ILE A 326 -35.56 10.01 3.54
C ILE A 326 -35.00 11.34 3.04
N TRP A 327 -35.01 11.53 1.73
CA TRP A 327 -34.46 12.69 1.05
C TRP A 327 -35.57 13.47 0.35
N ASN A 328 -35.42 14.79 0.24
CA ASN A 328 -36.21 15.54 -0.73
C ASN A 328 -35.63 15.32 -2.14
N VAL A 329 -36.46 15.48 -3.17
CA VAL A 329 -36.02 15.37 -4.57
C VAL A 329 -34.82 16.29 -4.88
N GLU A 330 -34.73 17.42 -4.19
CA GLU A 330 -33.66 18.42 -4.40
C GLU A 330 -32.34 18.05 -3.71
N ASP A 331 -32.38 17.13 -2.75
CA ASP A 331 -31.21 16.69 -1.98
C ASP A 331 -30.45 15.55 -2.66
N ILE A 332 -31.12 14.80 -3.54
CA ILE A 332 -30.49 13.75 -4.34
C ILE A 332 -29.94 14.38 -5.60
N SER A 333 -28.62 14.39 -5.70
CA SER A 333 -27.93 14.89 -6.88
C SER A 333 -26.89 13.91 -7.39
N ASP A 334 -26.42 14.15 -8.60
CA ASP A 334 -25.39 13.37 -9.27
C ASP A 334 -24.01 13.54 -8.62
N PHE A 335 -23.86 14.44 -7.65
CA PHE A 335 -22.59 14.81 -7.02
C PHE A 335 -22.32 14.10 -5.70
N GLY A 336 -23.33 13.40 -5.17
CA GLY A 336 -23.13 12.60 -3.98
C GLY A 336 -22.17 11.44 -4.22
N SER A 337 -21.73 10.82 -3.15
CA SER A 337 -20.87 9.63 -3.16
C SER A 337 -21.26 8.69 -2.02
N ILE A 338 -20.86 7.44 -2.15
CA ILE A 338 -20.80 6.51 -1.04
C ILE A 338 -19.39 5.96 -0.89
N THR A 339 -18.96 5.75 0.34
CA THR A 339 -17.68 5.08 0.65
C THR A 339 -17.90 4.11 1.80
N VAL A 340 -17.17 3.01 1.83
CA VAL A 340 -17.17 2.08 2.96
C VAL A 340 -15.79 2.12 3.61
N GLU A 341 -15.75 2.19 4.94
CA GLU A 341 -14.51 2.09 5.72
C GLU A 341 -14.83 1.49 7.08
N ASN A 342 -14.05 0.52 7.55
CA ASN A 342 -14.22 -0.10 8.88
C ASN A 342 -15.65 -0.58 9.17
N ASN A 343 -16.27 -1.23 8.17
CA ASN A 343 -17.65 -1.72 8.25
C ASN A 343 -18.72 -0.61 8.49
N GLN A 344 -18.38 0.63 8.13
CA GLN A 344 -19.31 1.75 8.08
C GLN A 344 -19.47 2.24 6.65
N LEU A 345 -20.71 2.40 6.21
CA LEU A 345 -21.07 3.06 4.97
C LEU A 345 -21.28 4.55 5.23
N PHE A 346 -20.50 5.39 4.54
CA PHE A 346 -20.69 6.82 4.50
C PHE A 346 -21.48 7.20 3.26
N ILE A 347 -22.53 8.00 3.44
CA ILE A 347 -23.36 8.56 2.37
C ILE A 347 -23.17 10.06 2.38
N ASN A 348 -22.74 10.62 1.25
CA ASN A 348 -22.45 12.04 1.09
C ASN A 348 -23.32 12.57 -0.06
N GLU A 349 -24.11 13.61 0.17
CA GLU A 349 -25.03 14.16 -0.83
C GLU A 349 -24.99 15.70 -0.84
N PHE A 350 -25.36 16.28 -1.98
CA PHE A 350 -25.47 17.73 -2.14
C PHE A 350 -26.88 18.11 -2.59
N SER A 351 -27.48 19.08 -1.90
CA SER A 351 -28.71 19.69 -2.39
C SER A 351 -28.43 20.62 -3.56
N ARG A 352 -29.40 20.68 -4.48
CA ARG A 352 -29.32 21.54 -5.68
C ARG A 352 -29.26 23.02 -5.32
N GLY A 353 -29.84 23.42 -4.17
CA GLY A 353 -30.13 24.81 -3.85
C GLY A 353 -31.10 25.44 -4.86
N ASN A 354 -31.71 26.56 -4.50
CA ASN A 354 -32.68 27.22 -5.36
C ASN A 354 -32.53 28.74 -5.34
N ARG A 355 -32.04 29.28 -6.45
CA ARG A 355 -31.85 30.73 -6.62
C ARG A 355 -33.14 31.53 -6.51
N ARG A 356 -34.29 30.98 -6.95
CA ARG A 356 -35.59 31.68 -6.87
C ARG A 356 -36.11 31.72 -5.44
N GLN A 357 -35.90 30.66 -4.68
CA GLN A 357 -36.33 30.54 -3.28
C GLN A 357 -35.27 31.07 -2.29
N LYS A 358 -34.13 31.54 -2.78
CA LYS A 358 -32.97 31.95 -1.99
C LYS A 358 -32.44 30.84 -1.07
N GLU A 359 -32.53 29.60 -1.53
CA GLU A 359 -32.04 28.44 -0.82
C GLU A 359 -30.62 28.08 -1.29
N GLU A 360 -29.72 27.90 -0.33
CA GLU A 360 -28.33 27.56 -0.59
C GLU A 360 -28.14 26.05 -0.75
N ALA A 361 -27.21 25.68 -1.63
CA ALA A 361 -26.71 24.32 -1.71
C ALA A 361 -26.11 23.92 -0.36
N SER A 362 -26.47 22.73 0.08
CA SER A 362 -26.05 22.16 1.35
C SER A 362 -25.41 20.81 1.13
N TYR A 363 -24.42 20.51 1.96
CA TYR A 363 -23.78 19.21 2.04
C TYR A 363 -24.40 18.40 3.18
N TYR A 364 -24.66 17.13 2.90
CA TYR A 364 -25.17 16.13 3.83
C TYR A 364 -24.17 14.98 3.89
N SER A 365 -23.83 14.55 5.09
CA SER A 365 -23.07 13.32 5.32
C SER A 365 -23.81 12.46 6.32
N TYR A 366 -23.78 11.14 6.17
CA TYR A 366 -24.35 10.16 7.08
C TYR A 366 -23.41 8.96 7.20
N SER A 367 -23.36 8.33 8.37
CA SER A 367 -22.68 7.05 8.58
C SER A 367 -23.66 5.97 8.99
N ILE A 368 -23.52 4.77 8.42
CA ILE A 368 -24.40 3.63 8.65
C ILE A 368 -23.53 2.41 8.99
N ASN A 369 -23.83 1.74 10.09
CA ASN A 369 -23.16 0.49 10.44
C ASN A 369 -23.67 -0.64 9.53
N LEU A 370 -22.77 -1.34 8.82
CA LEU A 370 -23.18 -2.38 7.87
C LEU A 370 -23.63 -3.69 8.53
N ASN A 371 -23.40 -3.89 9.84
CA ASN A 371 -23.87 -5.09 10.55
C ASN A 371 -25.36 -5.04 10.88
N ASP A 372 -25.86 -3.88 11.30
CA ASP A 372 -27.24 -3.70 11.78
C ASP A 372 -28.02 -2.63 11.01
N PHE A 373 -27.38 -1.98 10.04
CA PHE A 373 -27.92 -0.91 9.19
C PHE A 373 -28.45 0.30 9.98
N ARG A 374 -28.03 0.45 11.24
CA ARG A 374 -28.40 1.63 12.03
C ARG A 374 -27.57 2.82 11.57
N VAL A 375 -28.26 3.95 11.42
CA VAL A 375 -27.62 5.25 11.18
C VAL A 375 -26.89 5.64 12.47
N ALA A 376 -25.57 5.49 12.48
CA ALA A 376 -24.72 5.97 13.56
C ALA A 376 -24.54 7.49 13.36
N THR A 377 -24.81 8.25 14.41
CA THR A 377 -24.70 9.72 14.52
C THR A 377 -23.72 10.38 13.52
N ASN A 378 -24.25 11.19 12.59
CA ASN A 378 -23.62 12.41 12.05
C ASN A 378 -24.45 12.99 10.87
N HIS A 379 -25.74 13.33 11.04
CA HIS A 379 -26.38 14.22 10.06
C HIS A 379 -25.67 15.59 10.10
N VAL A 380 -24.67 15.76 9.25
CA VAL A 380 -23.90 17.00 9.16
C VAL A 380 -24.43 17.78 7.98
N LEU A 381 -25.35 18.71 8.26
CA LEU A 381 -25.80 19.70 7.31
C LEU A 381 -24.85 20.90 7.34
N ARG A 382 -24.16 21.17 6.23
CA ARG A 382 -23.32 22.37 6.10
C ARG A 382 -23.75 23.17 4.87
N LYS A 383 -24.09 24.43 5.10
CA LYS A 383 -24.30 25.39 4.01
C LYS A 383 -22.97 25.67 3.32
N ILE A 384 -22.99 25.67 1.99
CA ILE A 384 -21.81 25.96 1.19
C ILE A 384 -21.83 27.45 0.87
N ASP A 385 -21.21 28.24 1.74
CA ASP A 385 -21.21 29.70 1.62
C ASP A 385 -20.34 30.19 0.46
N LYS A 386 -20.80 31.26 -0.21
CA LYS A 386 -19.98 32.09 -1.09
C LYS A 386 -19.45 33.31 -0.33
N SER A 387 -18.43 33.95 -0.89
CA SER A 387 -17.89 35.25 -0.45
C SER A 387 -19.01 36.26 -0.07
N PRO A 388 -18.78 37.13 0.93
CA PRO A 388 -19.78 38.06 1.48
C PRO A 388 -20.37 39.12 0.51
N PHE A 389 -20.03 39.10 -0.79
CA PHE A 389 -20.53 40.03 -1.81
C PHE A 389 -21.72 39.49 -2.65
N GLU A 390 -22.50 38.58 -2.05
CA GLU A 390 -23.90 38.21 -2.36
C GLU A 390 -24.25 37.60 -3.75
N ARG A 391 -24.24 36.25 -3.80
CA ARG A 391 -25.22 35.44 -4.55
C ARG A 391 -25.53 34.15 -3.76
N VAL A 392 -26.78 33.70 -3.82
CA VAL A 392 -27.20 32.36 -3.37
C VAL A 392 -26.33 31.31 -4.07
N ALA A 393 -25.68 30.43 -3.31
CA ALA A 393 -24.89 29.34 -3.87
C ALA A 393 -25.83 28.22 -4.31
N THR A 394 -25.89 27.92 -5.62
CA THR A 394 -26.59 26.73 -6.13
C THR A 394 -25.58 25.67 -6.54
N LEU A 395 -26.00 24.41 -6.63
CA LEU A 395 -25.19 23.32 -7.15
C LEU A 395 -24.69 23.63 -8.57
N TYR A 396 -25.51 24.31 -9.39
CA TYR A 396 -25.08 24.77 -10.71
C TYR A 396 -23.89 25.74 -10.64
N ASP A 397 -23.86 26.62 -9.65
CA ASP A 397 -22.71 27.49 -9.43
C ASP A 397 -21.48 26.71 -8.93
N LEU A 398 -21.68 25.68 -8.12
CA LEU A 398 -20.62 24.80 -7.64
C LEU A 398 -19.97 24.02 -8.78
N LYS A 399 -20.77 23.45 -9.69
CA LYS A 399 -20.32 22.73 -10.89
C LYS A 399 -19.27 23.49 -11.71
N ASN A 400 -19.50 24.78 -11.88
CA ASN A 400 -18.76 25.60 -12.85
C ASN A 400 -17.53 26.31 -12.25
N SER A 401 -17.34 26.24 -10.93
CA SER A 401 -16.41 27.14 -10.25
C SER A 401 -15.70 26.52 -9.04
N HIS A 402 -15.84 25.23 -8.76
CA HIS A 402 -15.29 24.64 -7.55
C HIS A 402 -14.76 23.23 -7.82
N CYS A 403 -13.65 22.88 -7.19
CA CYS A 403 -13.10 21.51 -7.21
C CYS A 403 -13.28 20.87 -5.85
N PHE A 404 -13.61 19.58 -5.80
CA PHE A 404 -13.82 18.86 -4.55
C PHE A 404 -13.45 17.39 -4.67
N SER A 405 -13.13 16.77 -3.54
CA SER A 405 -12.86 15.35 -3.40
C SER A 405 -13.44 14.84 -2.08
N PHE A 406 -13.92 13.60 -2.09
CA PHE A 406 -14.33 12.90 -0.88
C PHE A 406 -13.20 11.99 -0.42
N PHE A 407 -12.94 11.98 0.88
CA PHE A 407 -11.95 11.08 1.46
C PHE A 407 -12.26 10.78 2.93
N LYS A 408 -12.32 9.50 3.31
CA LYS A 408 -12.61 9.02 4.68
C LYS A 408 -13.84 9.70 5.31
N GLY A 409 -14.96 9.71 4.59
CA GLY A 409 -16.22 10.32 5.04
C GLY A 409 -16.21 11.85 5.11
N LYS A 410 -15.19 12.52 4.57
CA LYS A 410 -15.04 13.98 4.61
C LYS A 410 -15.06 14.58 3.21
N LEU A 411 -15.69 15.76 3.11
CA LEU A 411 -15.65 16.61 1.93
C LEU A 411 -14.46 17.57 2.02
N TYR A 412 -13.59 17.52 1.01
CA TYR A 412 -12.52 18.48 0.74
C TYR A 412 -12.91 19.30 -0.48
N TYR A 413 -12.88 20.63 -0.40
CA TYR A 413 -13.25 21.47 -1.54
C TYR A 413 -12.45 22.77 -1.59
N ILE A 414 -12.33 23.33 -2.80
CA ILE A 414 -11.63 24.59 -3.07
C ILE A 414 -12.63 25.64 -3.57
N PRO A 415 -12.87 26.74 -2.84
CA PRO A 415 -13.69 27.84 -3.30
C PRO A 415 -12.98 28.74 -4.30
N VAL A 416 -13.56 28.97 -5.47
CA VAL A 416 -13.10 30.06 -6.37
C VAL A 416 -13.59 31.41 -5.83
N ILE A 417 -12.64 32.32 -5.60
CA ILE A 417 -12.92 33.71 -5.25
C ILE A 417 -13.19 34.49 -6.55
N PRO A 418 -14.32 35.20 -6.69
CA PRO A 418 -14.63 35.91 -7.93
C PRO A 418 -13.60 37.00 -8.25
N HIS A 419 -13.02 36.90 -9.44
CA HIS A 419 -11.97 37.72 -10.07
C HIS A 419 -12.17 39.25 -10.17
N ARG A 420 -13.13 39.88 -9.48
CA ARG A 420 -13.45 41.28 -9.79
C ARG A 420 -12.44 42.32 -9.33
N PHE A 421 -11.50 41.99 -8.45
CA PHE A 421 -10.40 42.89 -8.12
C PHE A 421 -9.14 42.07 -7.81
N PHE A 422 -8.03 42.43 -8.46
CA PHE A 422 -6.67 41.89 -8.35
C PHE A 422 -6.29 40.72 -9.28
N HIS A 423 -5.36 41.02 -10.19
CA HIS A 423 -4.40 40.06 -10.72
C HIS A 423 -3.47 39.67 -9.56
N SER A 424 -3.79 38.61 -8.83
CA SER A 424 -2.83 37.92 -8.01
C SER A 424 -2.86 36.44 -8.38
N GLU A 425 -1.69 35.93 -8.75
CA GLU A 425 -1.41 34.51 -8.77
C GLU A 425 -1.84 33.87 -7.44
N GLY A 426 -2.59 32.77 -7.50
CA GLY A 426 -2.85 31.89 -6.37
C GLY A 426 -3.96 32.33 -5.41
N ALA A 427 -5.00 31.51 -5.29
CA ALA A 427 -5.74 31.31 -4.04
C ALA A 427 -6.69 30.10 -4.18
N GLY A 428 -6.17 28.89 -4.01
CA GLY A 428 -6.97 27.67 -3.89
C GLY A 428 -6.74 27.04 -2.51
N LYS A 429 -7.58 27.44 -1.56
CA LYS A 429 -7.60 26.87 -0.21
C LYS A 429 -8.40 25.59 -0.21
N VAL A 430 -7.76 24.45 0.06
CA VAL A 430 -8.47 23.20 0.35
C VAL A 430 -9.11 23.35 1.73
N PHE A 431 -10.43 23.37 1.77
CA PHE A 431 -11.20 23.35 3.00
C PHE A 431 -11.70 21.94 3.23
N SER A 432 -11.36 21.35 4.37
CA SER A 432 -12.17 20.26 4.90
C SER A 432 -13.40 20.88 5.54
N VAL A 433 -14.58 20.37 5.21
CA VAL A 433 -15.80 20.73 5.93
C VAL A 433 -15.72 20.25 7.38
N THR A 434 -14.71 19.48 7.81
CA THR A 434 -14.65 18.94 9.19
C THR A 434 -13.37 19.24 9.96
N SER A 435 -12.37 19.93 9.39
CA SER A 435 -11.06 20.11 10.04
C SER A 435 -10.76 21.55 10.41
N ASP A 436 -10.07 21.73 11.55
CA ASP A 436 -9.51 23.01 12.03
C ASP A 436 -8.14 23.37 11.40
N TYR A 437 -7.70 22.63 10.37
CA TYR A 437 -6.33 22.69 9.81
C TYR A 437 -6.19 23.60 8.59
N PRO A 438 -4.97 24.12 8.31
CA PRO A 438 -4.79 25.40 7.66
C PRO A 438 -5.08 25.40 6.16
N MET A 439 -5.64 26.53 5.77
CA MET A 439 -5.86 27.04 4.43
C MET A 439 -4.60 26.93 3.54
N PHE A 440 -4.67 26.13 2.48
CA PHE A 440 -3.60 26.00 1.49
C PHE A 440 -3.63 27.18 0.50
N ASP A 441 -2.53 27.87 0.22
CA ASP A 441 -2.53 28.92 -0.81
C ASP A 441 -2.03 28.35 -2.14
N ILE A 442 -2.72 27.33 -2.65
CA ILE A 442 -2.25 26.58 -3.82
C ILE A 442 -3.20 26.89 -4.96
N GLY A 443 -2.74 27.57 -6.01
CA GLY A 443 -3.52 27.80 -7.24
C GLY A 443 -3.78 26.50 -8.01
N MET A 444 -4.57 25.59 -7.41
CA MET A 444 -4.90 24.26 -7.94
C MET A 444 -6.18 24.32 -8.77
N ASN A 445 -6.20 23.59 -9.88
CA ASN A 445 -7.35 23.56 -10.79
C ASN A 445 -8.11 22.22 -10.80
N SER A 446 -7.52 21.15 -10.26
CA SER A 446 -8.13 19.84 -9.95
C SER A 446 -7.22 19.08 -8.98
N PHE A 447 -7.81 18.22 -8.15
CA PHE A 447 -7.06 17.35 -7.24
C PHE A 447 -7.81 16.05 -6.91
N LYS A 448 -7.06 15.02 -6.56
CA LYS A 448 -7.56 13.77 -5.96
C LYS A 448 -6.82 13.47 -4.66
N ILE A 449 -7.49 12.75 -3.75
CA ILE A 449 -6.90 12.33 -2.47
C ILE A 449 -6.83 10.80 -2.44
N ALA A 450 -5.66 10.28 -2.09
CA ALA A 450 -5.46 8.85 -1.83
C ALA A 450 -4.50 8.69 -0.64
N SER A 451 -4.73 7.68 0.19
CA SER A 451 -3.92 7.40 1.40
C SER A 451 -3.81 8.62 2.32
N ASP A 452 -2.69 9.33 2.29
CA ASP A 452 -2.42 10.54 3.05
C ASP A 452 -1.86 11.66 2.16
N LYS A 453 -2.16 11.60 0.85
CA LYS A 453 -1.59 12.48 -0.17
C LYS A 453 -2.66 13.13 -1.02
N ILE A 454 -2.35 14.34 -1.49
CA ILE A 454 -3.12 15.10 -2.45
C ILE A 454 -2.36 15.10 -3.78
N PHE A 455 -2.98 14.59 -4.84
CA PHE A 455 -2.47 14.59 -6.20
C PHE A 455 -3.11 15.74 -6.96
N ALA A 456 -2.31 16.71 -7.37
CA ALA A 456 -2.77 18.00 -7.83
C ALA A 456 -2.25 18.34 -9.21
N VAL A 457 -3.09 18.97 -10.03
CA VAL A 457 -2.68 19.52 -11.32
C VAL A 457 -2.68 21.04 -11.23
N ARG A 458 -1.52 21.65 -11.51
CA ARG A 458 -1.37 23.10 -11.64
C ARG A 458 -1.66 23.50 -13.08
N GLY A 459 -2.51 24.52 -13.28
CA GLY A 459 -2.69 25.14 -14.59
C GLY A 459 -2.41 26.65 -14.54
N GLU A 460 -1.84 27.19 -15.62
CA GLU A 460 -1.65 28.63 -15.77
C GLU A 460 -2.94 29.31 -16.29
N GLY A 461 -3.40 30.39 -15.63
CA GLY A 461 -4.47 31.26 -16.13
C GLY A 461 -5.88 31.05 -15.55
N SER A 462 -6.82 31.91 -15.95
CA SER A 462 -8.23 31.87 -15.53
C SER A 462 -8.97 30.75 -16.28
N GLN A 463 -9.22 29.62 -15.63
CA GLN A 463 -10.03 28.55 -16.22
C GLN A 463 -11.16 28.10 -15.30
N TYR A 464 -12.22 27.63 -15.95
CA TYR A 464 -13.34 26.93 -15.34
C TYR A 464 -12.90 25.50 -14.97
N SER A 465 -13.49 24.94 -13.91
CA SER A 465 -13.10 23.68 -13.25
C SER A 465 -12.63 22.58 -14.21
N ILE A 466 -11.45 22.00 -13.93
CA ILE A 466 -10.95 20.80 -14.60
C ILE A 466 -11.62 19.53 -14.00
N ASP A 467 -12.29 19.67 -12.86
CA ASP A 467 -12.92 18.57 -12.15
C ASP A 467 -14.45 18.58 -12.27
N ALA A 468 -14.96 18.14 -13.42
CA ALA A 468 -16.24 17.44 -13.51
C ALA A 468 -16.04 15.91 -13.46
N GLY A 469 -14.91 15.46 -12.87
CA GLY A 469 -14.49 14.07 -12.80
C GLY A 469 -14.55 13.50 -11.38
N LEU A 470 -15.72 13.54 -10.74
CA LEU A 470 -16.04 12.48 -9.78
C LEU A 470 -16.10 11.19 -10.58
N TYR A 471 -15.09 10.32 -10.60
CA TYR A 471 -15.31 8.99 -11.16
C TYR A 471 -14.56 7.91 -10.41
N PHE A 472 -14.56 7.89 -9.06
CA PHE A 472 -14.72 6.62 -8.32
C PHE A 472 -15.57 6.83 -7.08
N SER A 473 -16.82 7.13 -7.37
CA SER A 473 -17.99 6.47 -6.78
C SER A 473 -19.11 7.10 -7.58
N SER A 474 -19.66 6.36 -8.55
CA SER A 474 -20.96 6.72 -9.13
C SER A 474 -21.19 8.17 -9.54
N SER A 475 -20.59 8.62 -10.64
CA SER A 475 -21.01 9.88 -11.23
C SER A 475 -21.87 9.62 -12.47
N PRO A 476 -23.12 10.09 -12.45
CA PRO A 476 -24.11 9.97 -13.51
C PRO A 476 -24.26 11.28 -14.31
N PHE A 477 -23.26 11.68 -15.12
CA PHE A 477 -23.47 12.74 -16.12
C PHE A 477 -23.86 12.20 -17.48
N ALA A 478 -25.18 12.22 -17.72
CA ALA A 478 -25.79 12.34 -19.03
C ALA A 478 -26.09 13.82 -19.23
N ASP A 479 -25.11 14.54 -19.75
CA ASP A 479 -25.31 15.61 -20.72
C ASP A 479 -23.92 16.03 -21.13
N SER A 480 -23.54 15.56 -22.32
CA SER A 480 -22.59 16.23 -23.17
C SER A 480 -23.12 17.63 -23.50
N PHE A 481 -23.16 18.55 -22.53
CA PHE A 481 -22.69 19.86 -22.89
C PHE A 481 -21.25 19.63 -23.26
N GLU A 482 -20.93 19.88 -24.54
CA GLU A 482 -19.59 19.84 -25.07
C GLU A 482 -18.63 20.44 -24.04
N LEU A 483 -18.05 19.56 -23.23
CA LEU A 483 -16.88 19.85 -22.40
C LEU A 483 -15.73 19.86 -23.40
N GLY A 484 -15.80 20.78 -24.35
CA GLY A 484 -14.83 20.99 -25.41
C GLY A 484 -13.49 21.37 -24.79
N GLY A 485 -12.63 20.37 -24.63
CA GLY A 485 -11.18 20.56 -24.41
C GLY A 485 -10.74 20.87 -22.98
N PHE A 486 -11.31 20.23 -21.95
CA PHE A 486 -10.99 20.56 -20.55
C PHE A 486 -9.70 19.99 -19.97
N LEU A 487 -9.01 19.11 -20.70
CA LEU A 487 -7.58 18.88 -20.50
C LEU A 487 -6.83 19.49 -21.69
N LYS A 488 -6.85 20.82 -21.77
CA LYS A 488 -5.99 21.60 -22.67
C LYS A 488 -4.64 21.93 -22.04
N PHE A 489 -4.33 21.37 -20.87
CA PHE A 489 -3.07 21.64 -20.19
C PHE A 489 -2.15 20.43 -20.12
N LYS A 490 -0.93 20.69 -20.59
CA LYS A 490 0.26 19.87 -20.51
C LYS A 490 0.83 20.06 -19.11
N GLY A 491 0.54 19.17 -18.17
CA GLY A 491 0.77 19.44 -16.74
C GLY A 491 1.49 18.32 -16.00
N GLU A 492 2.45 18.70 -15.18
CA GLU A 492 3.07 17.86 -14.14
C GLU A 492 2.08 17.67 -12.98
N ILE A 493 2.06 16.48 -12.38
CA ILE A 493 1.24 16.20 -11.19
C ILE A 493 2.08 16.49 -9.95
N THR A 494 1.69 17.49 -9.17
CA THR A 494 2.32 17.81 -7.89
C THR A 494 1.66 17.04 -6.77
N VAL A 495 2.45 16.44 -5.89
CA VAL A 495 1.95 15.65 -4.75
C VAL A 495 2.23 16.41 -3.45
N TYR A 496 1.22 16.50 -2.59
CA TYR A 496 1.29 17.14 -1.28
C TYR A 496 0.90 16.15 -0.18
N ASP A 497 1.48 16.31 1.00
CA ASP A 497 1.01 15.63 2.21
C ASP A 497 -0.33 16.22 2.67
N LEU A 498 -1.32 15.37 2.92
CA LEU A 498 -2.69 15.77 3.28
C LEU A 498 -2.75 16.42 4.67
N LYS A 499 -1.88 16.01 5.60
CA LYS A 499 -1.89 16.48 6.99
C LYS A 499 -1.20 17.83 7.13
N THR A 500 -0.06 18.01 6.46
CA THR A 500 0.82 19.18 6.61
C THR A 500 0.68 20.18 5.47
N GLY A 501 0.23 19.74 4.29
CA GLY A 501 0.20 20.55 3.08
C GLY A 501 1.54 20.78 2.40
N THR A 502 2.59 20.13 2.88
CA THR A 502 3.90 20.27 2.27
C THR A 502 3.93 19.52 0.95
N LYS A 503 4.47 20.15 -0.09
CA LYS A 503 4.79 19.45 -1.33
C LYS A 503 5.80 18.35 -1.03
N ILE A 504 5.47 17.11 -1.40
CA ILE A 504 6.32 15.93 -1.20
C ILE A 504 6.96 15.42 -2.49
N ALA A 505 6.33 15.63 -3.64
CA ALA A 505 6.89 15.19 -4.92
C ALA A 505 6.30 15.95 -6.13
N GLU A 506 6.93 15.74 -7.29
CA GLU A 506 6.39 16.04 -8.61
C GLU A 506 6.53 14.78 -9.46
N LEU A 507 5.41 14.28 -9.98
CA LEU A 507 5.39 13.16 -10.90
C LEU A 507 5.62 13.71 -12.31
N GLN A 508 6.68 13.22 -12.94
CA GLN A 508 6.96 13.47 -14.35
C GLN A 508 5.91 12.72 -15.20
N SER A 509 4.79 13.37 -15.47
CA SER A 509 3.76 12.90 -16.38
C SER A 509 3.88 13.62 -17.72
N TYR A 510 3.82 12.85 -18.82
CA TYR A 510 3.55 13.42 -20.14
C TYR A 510 2.10 13.95 -20.20
N GLN A 511 1.71 14.56 -21.31
CA GLN A 511 0.38 15.15 -21.47
C GLN A 511 -0.70 14.07 -21.25
N PHE A 512 -1.75 14.37 -20.49
CA PHE A 512 -2.84 13.44 -20.25
C PHE A 512 -4.21 14.13 -20.37
N ASP A 513 -5.20 13.37 -20.83
CA ASP A 513 -6.61 13.72 -21.03
C ASP A 513 -7.53 13.15 -19.95
N PHE A 514 -6.98 12.42 -18.98
CA PHE A 514 -7.71 11.87 -17.85
C PHE A 514 -6.77 11.69 -16.66
N MET A 515 -7.25 11.95 -15.44
CA MET A 515 -6.56 11.63 -14.18
C MET A 515 -7.58 11.21 -13.13
N ASN A 516 -7.33 10.11 -12.44
CA ASN A 516 -8.19 9.63 -11.38
C ASN A 516 -7.43 8.77 -10.36
N VAL A 517 -8.01 8.60 -9.17
CA VAL A 517 -7.52 7.65 -8.16
C VAL A 517 -8.51 6.49 -8.08
N ILE A 518 -8.01 5.28 -8.29
CA ILE A 518 -8.76 4.02 -8.21
C ILE A 518 -8.09 3.17 -7.15
N ASP A 519 -8.80 2.90 -6.05
CA ASP A 519 -8.23 2.17 -4.91
C ASP A 519 -6.95 2.88 -4.42
N THR A 520 -5.79 2.21 -4.53
CA THR A 520 -4.46 2.75 -4.19
C THR A 520 -3.62 3.15 -5.41
N TYR A 521 -4.25 3.38 -6.55
CA TYR A 521 -3.57 3.69 -7.81
C TYR A 521 -4.01 5.04 -8.35
N LEU A 522 -3.04 5.86 -8.73
CA LEU A 522 -3.28 7.01 -9.58
C LEU A 522 -3.21 6.52 -11.02
N VAL A 523 -4.22 6.84 -11.82
CA VAL A 523 -4.32 6.48 -13.23
C VAL A 523 -4.42 7.75 -14.04
N THR A 524 -3.66 7.84 -15.12
CA THR A 524 -3.84 8.86 -16.14
C THR A 524 -3.96 8.22 -17.50
N ALA A 525 -4.70 8.87 -18.41
CA ALA A 525 -4.81 8.42 -19.79
C ALA A 525 -4.54 9.58 -20.76
N GLU A 526 -3.80 9.34 -21.83
CA GLU A 526 -3.71 10.18 -23.03
C GLU A 526 -4.48 9.49 -24.14
N VAL A 527 -5.40 10.20 -24.80
CA VAL A 527 -6.12 9.60 -25.93
C VAL A 527 -5.23 9.58 -27.18
N GLY A 528 -5.34 8.48 -27.92
CA GLY A 528 -4.67 8.27 -29.18
C GLY A 528 -5.16 9.21 -30.27
N ARG A 529 -4.56 9.10 -31.46
CA ARG A 529 -4.90 9.94 -32.61
C ARG A 529 -5.07 9.10 -33.86
N LYS A 530 -6.12 9.39 -34.63
CA LYS A 530 -6.28 8.90 -36.01
C LYS A 530 -5.73 9.94 -36.97
N LYS A 531 -4.77 9.57 -37.80
CA LYS A 531 -4.28 10.41 -38.90
C LYS A 531 -5.19 10.29 -40.12
N GLU A 532 -5.14 11.29 -40.99
CA GLU A 532 -5.91 11.32 -42.25
C GLU A 532 -5.58 10.14 -43.18
N ASP A 533 -4.37 9.58 -43.08
CA ASP A 533 -3.91 8.41 -43.84
C ASP A 533 -4.42 7.07 -43.29
N GLY A 534 -5.24 7.09 -42.23
CA GLY A 534 -5.76 5.89 -41.56
C GLY A 534 -4.81 5.28 -40.53
N THR A 535 -3.62 5.85 -40.32
CA THR A 535 -2.70 5.40 -39.28
C THR A 535 -3.25 5.78 -37.91
N GLU A 536 -3.29 4.79 -37.01
CA GLU A 536 -3.73 4.95 -35.64
C GLU A 536 -2.53 5.00 -34.68
N ILE A 537 -2.44 6.07 -33.91
CA ILE A 537 -1.56 6.16 -32.74
C ILE A 537 -2.42 5.74 -31.54
N PRO A 538 -2.09 4.64 -30.84
CA PRO A 538 -2.89 4.18 -29.70
C PRO A 538 -2.87 5.22 -28.57
N GLY A 539 -3.90 5.20 -27.73
CA GLY A 539 -3.87 5.97 -26.48
C GLY A 539 -2.98 5.28 -25.46
N GLU A 540 -2.50 6.04 -24.49
CA GLU A 540 -1.60 5.57 -23.44
C GLU A 540 -2.30 5.68 -22.08
N ILE A 541 -2.27 4.61 -21.29
CA ILE A 541 -2.67 4.64 -19.88
C ILE A 541 -1.44 4.40 -19.02
N SER A 542 -1.23 5.29 -18.07
CA SER A 542 -0.15 5.19 -17.10
C SER A 542 -0.72 4.98 -15.70
N ILE A 543 -0.04 4.14 -14.92
CA ILE A 543 -0.48 3.73 -13.58
C ILE A 543 0.66 4.02 -12.61
N TRP A 544 0.32 4.68 -11.51
CA TRP A 544 1.24 4.99 -10.43
C TRP A 544 0.70 4.44 -9.12
N ASP A 545 1.60 3.96 -8.27
CA ASP A 545 1.24 3.60 -6.90
C ASP A 545 1.13 4.87 -6.06
N THR A 546 0.01 5.05 -5.34
CA THR A 546 -0.22 6.29 -4.57
C THR A 546 0.63 6.38 -3.31
N ASP A 547 1.15 5.27 -2.78
CA ASP A 547 1.95 5.30 -1.56
C ASP A 547 3.42 5.61 -1.86
N THR A 548 3.99 4.87 -2.81
CA THR A 548 5.40 4.94 -3.21
C THR A 548 5.68 5.97 -4.29
N LEU A 549 4.64 6.44 -4.99
CA LEU A 549 4.71 7.39 -6.11
C LEU A 549 5.46 6.85 -7.35
N GLU A 550 5.78 5.56 -7.37
CA GLU A 550 6.43 4.91 -8.50
C GLU A 550 5.44 4.69 -9.65
N LYS A 551 5.88 4.97 -10.89
CA LYS A 551 5.17 4.58 -12.10
C LYS A 551 5.29 3.07 -12.27
N LEU A 552 4.17 2.36 -12.18
CA LEU A 552 4.10 0.90 -12.23
C LEU A 552 4.04 0.36 -13.66
N SER A 553 3.26 1.01 -14.53
CA SER A 553 2.99 0.51 -15.88
C SER A 553 2.63 1.64 -16.83
N THR A 554 2.89 1.39 -18.11
CA THR A 554 2.46 2.24 -19.23
C THR A 554 1.97 1.35 -20.35
N ILE A 555 0.70 1.49 -20.68
CA ILE A 555 -0.03 0.55 -21.52
C ILE A 555 -0.56 1.30 -22.72
N ASN A 556 -0.27 0.78 -23.91
CA ASN A 556 -0.90 1.24 -25.13
C ASN A 556 -2.24 0.53 -25.30
N VAL A 557 -3.32 1.31 -25.39
CA VAL A 557 -4.68 0.79 -25.58
C VAL A 557 -5.14 1.10 -27.01
N PRO A 558 -5.26 0.08 -27.88
CA PRO A 558 -5.83 0.26 -29.20
C PRO A 558 -7.28 0.74 -29.11
N GLY A 559 -7.72 1.59 -30.03
CA GLY A 559 -9.12 2.05 -30.03
C GLY A 559 -9.39 3.22 -29.08
N LEU A 560 -8.44 3.59 -28.22
CA LEU A 560 -8.58 4.71 -27.29
C LEU A 560 -8.43 6.05 -28.02
N PHE A 561 -9.45 6.45 -28.78
CA PHE A 561 -9.46 7.71 -29.53
C PHE A 561 -10.46 8.74 -29.01
N ASP A 562 -11.31 8.33 -28.07
CA ASP A 562 -12.31 9.17 -27.42
C ASP A 562 -12.02 9.25 -25.93
N LYS A 563 -12.50 10.32 -25.29
CA LYS A 563 -12.39 10.58 -23.86
C LYS A 563 -13.44 9.82 -23.05
N ASP A 564 -14.44 9.24 -23.72
CA ASP A 564 -15.46 8.41 -23.08
C ASP A 564 -14.91 7.00 -22.74
N ILE A 565 -14.09 6.94 -21.69
CA ILE A 565 -13.55 5.71 -21.11
C ILE A 565 -13.96 5.52 -19.67
N ASP A 566 -14.12 4.26 -19.27
CA ASP A 566 -14.15 3.85 -17.87
C ASP A 566 -13.01 2.88 -17.60
N ILE A 567 -12.41 2.98 -16.41
CA ILE A 567 -11.31 2.12 -15.98
C ILE A 567 -11.67 1.59 -14.58
N ASP A 568 -11.35 0.35 -14.24
CA ASP A 568 -11.37 -0.07 -12.83
C ASP A 568 -10.15 -0.94 -12.54
N ILE A 569 -9.70 -0.90 -11.29
CA ILE A 569 -8.56 -1.68 -10.81
C ILE A 569 -8.99 -2.39 -9.54
N SER A 570 -8.72 -3.69 -9.48
CA SER A 570 -8.93 -4.51 -8.29
C SER A 570 -7.86 -5.60 -8.21
N GLY A 571 -7.12 -5.62 -7.10
CA GLY A 571 -6.02 -6.57 -6.92
C GLY A 571 -4.95 -6.39 -8.01
N ASP A 572 -4.71 -7.44 -8.79
CA ASP A 572 -3.78 -7.49 -9.92
C ASP A 572 -4.48 -7.40 -11.28
N ARG A 573 -5.74 -6.96 -11.31
CA ARG A 573 -6.56 -6.81 -12.52
C ARG A 573 -6.89 -5.35 -12.76
N MET A 574 -6.76 -4.92 -14.00
CA MET A 574 -7.27 -3.64 -14.49
C MET A 574 -8.17 -3.89 -15.69
N ALA A 575 -9.38 -3.33 -15.67
CA ALA A 575 -10.28 -3.36 -16.81
C ALA A 575 -10.48 -1.96 -17.38
N ILE A 576 -10.51 -1.86 -18.70
CA ILE A 576 -10.65 -0.61 -19.46
C ILE A 576 -11.80 -0.82 -20.44
N LEU A 577 -12.85 -0.02 -20.32
CA LEU A 577 -13.98 0.02 -21.25
C LEU A 577 -13.78 1.17 -22.24
N CYS A 578 -13.54 0.80 -23.50
CA CYS A 578 -13.46 1.72 -24.63
C CYS A 578 -14.62 1.40 -25.59
N ASP A 579 -15.57 2.32 -25.71
CA ASP A 579 -16.77 2.16 -26.53
C ASP A 579 -17.62 0.92 -26.18
N ASP A 580 -17.54 -0.17 -26.97
CA ASP A 580 -18.18 -1.46 -26.71
C ASP A 580 -17.18 -2.57 -26.36
N GLN A 581 -15.90 -2.24 -26.19
CA GLN A 581 -14.84 -3.21 -25.94
C GLN A 581 -14.25 -3.03 -24.54
N VAL A 582 -14.23 -4.12 -23.77
CA VAL A 582 -13.48 -4.22 -22.53
C VAL A 582 -12.13 -4.88 -22.80
N PHE A 583 -11.06 -4.27 -22.32
CA PHE A 583 -9.72 -4.84 -22.25
C PHE A 583 -9.36 -5.08 -20.80
N VAL A 584 -8.84 -6.27 -20.47
CA VAL A 584 -8.40 -6.60 -19.12
C VAL A 584 -6.92 -6.92 -19.12
N TYR A 585 -6.20 -6.23 -18.24
CA TYR A 585 -4.76 -6.35 -18.05
C TYR A 585 -4.45 -6.87 -16.64
N GLY A 586 -3.34 -7.58 -16.47
CA GLY A 586 -2.92 -8.10 -15.17
C GLY A 586 -1.82 -9.14 -15.22
N SER A 587 -1.47 -9.68 -14.05
CA SER A 587 -0.44 -10.71 -13.88
C SER A 587 -0.94 -12.15 -13.88
#